data_AF-A0A2D0K985-F1
#
_entry.id   AF-A0A2D0K985-F1
#
_cell.length_a   1.000
_cell.length_b   1.000
_cell.length_c   1.000
_cell.angle_alpha   90.00
_cell.angle_beta   90.00
_cell.angle_gamma   90.00
#
_symmetry.space_group_name_H-M   'P 1'
#
loop_
_entity.id
_entity.type
_entity.pdbx_description
1 polymer ?
#
loop_
_entity_poly.entity_id
_entity_poly.type
_entity_poly.pdbx_seq_one_letter_code
_entity_poly.pdbx_strand_id
1 'polypeptide(L)'
;MTRFYLVLAILGAVIPWYFVFLFLAENGLNVSLFIQLLLGNDASRFFVADVVVSAIVLVFFVVYESRRLKMPNGIYSLLGLCIGVSFALPLFLYMRARHMEKAVNFAEKEENYRNE
;
A
#
# COMPACT_ATOMS: atom_id res chain seq x y z
N MET A 1 -9.50 -14.00 -0.25
CA MET A 1 -9.21 -12.61 0.20
C MET A 1 -8.11 -11.92 -0.61
N THR A 2 -7.08 -12.63 -1.06
CA THR A 2 -5.96 -12.10 -1.87
C THR A 2 -6.40 -11.33 -3.14
N ARG A 3 -7.41 -11.81 -3.87
CA ARG A 3 -7.94 -11.10 -5.07
C ARG A 3 -8.56 -9.73 -4.75
N PHE A 4 -9.19 -9.59 -3.58
CA PHE A 4 -9.79 -8.32 -3.14
C PHE A 4 -8.69 -7.27 -2.90
N TYR A 5 -7.62 -7.63 -2.19
CA TYR A 5 -6.49 -6.73 -1.96
C TYR A 5 -5.77 -6.30 -3.24
N LEU A 6 -5.72 -7.16 -4.26
CA LEU A 6 -5.18 -6.78 -5.58
C LEU A 6 -6.05 -5.73 -6.28
N VAL A 7 -7.37 -5.87 -6.24
CA VAL A 7 -8.28 -4.87 -6.82
C VAL A 7 -8.12 -3.53 -6.10
N LEU A 8 -8.04 -3.55 -4.76
CA LEU A 8 -7.80 -2.34 -3.98
C LEU A 8 -6.44 -1.71 -4.29
N ALA A 9 -5.39 -2.51 -4.50
CA ALA A 9 -4.10 -2.01 -4.92
C ALA A 9 -4.22 -1.30 -6.28
N ILE A 10 -4.80 -1.96 -7.28
CA ILE A 10 -4.97 -1.36 -8.62
C ILE A 10 -5.74 -0.04 -8.54
N LEU A 11 -6.86 -0.01 -7.82
CA LEU A 11 -7.63 1.22 -7.62
C LEU A 11 -6.82 2.31 -6.90
N GLY A 12 -6.08 1.92 -5.86
CA GLY A 12 -5.20 2.79 -5.09
C GLY A 12 -4.03 3.37 -5.89
N ALA A 13 -3.64 2.77 -7.01
CA ALA A 13 -2.67 3.32 -7.96
C ALA A 13 -3.35 4.13 -9.08
N VAL A 14 -4.38 3.59 -9.71
CA VAL A 14 -5.03 4.21 -10.88
C VAL A 14 -5.64 5.57 -10.54
N ILE A 15 -6.29 5.69 -9.38
CA ILE A 15 -6.98 6.93 -9.00
C ILE A 15 -5.99 8.09 -8.81
N PRO A 16 -4.90 7.99 -8.01
CA PRO A 16 -3.90 9.06 -7.91
C PRO A 16 -3.28 9.43 -9.26
N TRP A 17 -2.93 8.42 -10.07
CA TRP A 17 -2.33 8.66 -11.38
C TRP A 17 -3.27 9.39 -12.34
N TYR A 18 -4.56 9.11 -12.30
CA TYR A 18 -5.56 9.81 -13.11
C TYR A 18 -5.56 11.33 -12.85
N PHE A 19 -5.52 11.74 -11.58
CA PHE A 19 -5.47 13.17 -11.22
C PHE A 19 -4.15 13.83 -11.63
N VAL A 20 -3.03 13.11 -11.53
CA VAL A 20 -1.73 13.59 -12.00
C VAL A 20 -1.74 13.80 -13.52
N PHE A 21 -2.33 12.86 -14.28
CA PHE A 21 -2.45 12.99 -15.73
C PHE A 21 -3.35 14.15 -16.14
N LEU A 22 -4.47 14.37 -15.45
CA LEU A 22 -5.35 15.51 -15.71
C LEU A 22 -4.61 16.83 -15.47
N PHE A 23 -3.90 16.94 -14.35
CA PHE A 23 -3.07 18.11 -14.07
C PHE A 23 -2.00 18.32 -15.14
N LEU A 24 -1.35 17.25 -15.59
CA LEU A 24 -0.30 17.30 -16.60
C LEU A 24 -0.86 17.73 -17.97
N ALA A 25 -2.07 17.29 -18.32
CA ALA A 25 -2.74 17.68 -19.55
C ALA A 25 -3.14 19.15 -19.56
N GLU A 26 -3.56 19.69 -18.41
CA GLU A 26 -4.01 21.08 -18.28
C GLU A 26 -2.86 22.08 -18.07
N ASN A 27 -1.85 21.71 -17.29
CA ASN A 27 -0.82 22.63 -16.79
C ASN A 27 0.61 22.29 -17.23
N GLY A 28 0.80 21.15 -17.93
CA GLY A 28 2.12 20.62 -18.28
C GLY A 28 2.93 20.14 -17.07
N LEU A 29 4.24 19.94 -17.25
CA LEU A 29 5.17 19.53 -16.18
C LEU A 29 5.48 20.68 -15.19
N ASN A 30 4.47 21.33 -14.63
CA ASN A 30 4.63 22.43 -13.69
C ASN A 30 4.48 21.96 -12.23
N VAL A 31 5.55 21.36 -11.69
CA VAL A 31 5.59 20.82 -10.32
C VAL A 31 5.37 21.92 -9.27
N SER A 32 5.83 23.14 -9.52
CA SER A 32 5.65 24.28 -8.59
C SER A 32 4.18 24.64 -8.45
N LEU A 33 3.46 24.73 -9.58
CA LEU A 33 2.03 24.99 -9.60
C LEU A 33 1.25 23.84 -8.93
N PHE A 34 1.63 22.59 -9.18
CA PHE A 34 1.02 21.43 -8.52
C PHE A 34 1.06 21.55 -6.99
N ILE A 35 2.23 21.87 -6.43
CA ILE A 35 2.40 22.05 -4.98
C ILE A 35 1.59 23.24 -4.46
N GLN A 36 1.55 24.35 -5.20
CA GLN A 36 0.73 25.52 -4.83
C GLN A 36 -0.76 25.18 -4.78
N LEU A 37 -1.29 24.40 -5.72
CA LEU A 37 -2.68 23.94 -5.66
C LEU A 37 -2.92 22.94 -4.53
N LEU A 38 -1.96 22.03 -4.29
CA LEU A 38 -2.04 21.04 -3.21
C LEU A 38 -2.05 21.69 -1.82
N LEU A 39 -1.39 22.82 -1.65
CA LEU A 39 -1.28 23.55 -0.38
C LEU A 39 -2.02 24.90 -0.41
N GLY A 40 -2.80 25.15 -1.45
CA GLY A 40 -3.40 26.45 -1.74
C GLY A 40 -4.62 26.76 -0.89
N ASN A 41 -5.28 25.73 -0.35
CA ASN A 41 -6.44 25.88 0.53
C ASN A 41 -6.32 24.95 1.76
N ASP A 42 -7.06 25.28 2.81
CA ASP A 42 -6.98 24.55 4.09
C ASP A 42 -7.49 23.11 4.00
N ALA A 43 -8.47 22.84 3.13
CA ALA A 43 -8.97 21.48 2.92
C ALA A 43 -7.90 20.57 2.28
N SER A 44 -7.19 21.06 1.25
CA SER A 44 -6.11 20.31 0.61
C SER A 44 -4.94 20.09 1.57
N ARG A 45 -4.60 21.09 2.42
CA ARG A 45 -3.60 20.92 3.49
C ARG A 45 -4.00 19.81 4.47
N PHE A 46 -5.27 19.74 4.85
CA PHE A 46 -5.80 18.66 5.69
C PHE A 46 -5.64 17.30 5.02
N PHE A 47 -5.99 17.16 3.74
CA PHE A 47 -5.79 15.91 2.99
C PHE A 47 -4.31 15.50 2.91
N VAL A 48 -3.41 16.44 2.65
CA VAL A 48 -1.96 16.17 2.64
C VAL A 48 -1.49 15.70 4.02
N ALA A 49 -1.92 16.38 5.09
CA ALA A 49 -1.58 15.98 6.46
C ALA A 49 -2.10 14.58 6.80
N ASP A 50 -3.36 14.27 6.45
CA ASP A 50 -3.97 12.95 6.67
C ASP A 50 -3.20 11.83 5.94
N VAL A 51 -2.82 12.06 4.68
CA VAL A 51 -2.01 11.12 3.90
C VAL A 51 -0.62 10.93 4.50
N VAL A 52 0.04 12.00 4.94
CA VAL A 52 1.37 11.93 5.56
C VAL A 52 1.32 11.16 6.88
N VAL A 53 0.34 11.45 7.74
CA VAL A 53 0.15 10.72 9.00
C VAL A 53 -0.14 9.24 8.73
N SER A 54 -1.05 8.95 7.78
CA SER A 54 -1.36 7.58 7.37
C SER A 54 -0.13 6.85 6.80
N ALA A 55 0.74 7.53 6.04
CA ALA A 55 1.98 6.98 5.52
C ALA A 55 2.94 6.57 6.65
N ILE A 56 3.11 7.43 7.66
CA ILE A 56 3.97 7.17 8.81
C ILE A 56 3.43 5.95 9.59
N VAL A 57 2.14 5.94 9.90
CA VAL A 57 1.48 4.82 10.59
C VAL A 57 1.65 3.53 9.80
N LEU A 58 1.48 3.58 8.47
CA LEU A 58 1.68 2.42 7.60
C LEU A 58 3.12 1.90 7.64
N VAL A 59 4.13 2.78 7.62
CA VAL A 59 5.54 2.37 7.73
C VAL A 59 5.79 1.60 9.03
N PHE A 60 5.35 2.15 10.16
CA PHE A 60 5.47 1.47 11.45
C PHE A 60 4.73 0.14 11.47
N PHE A 61 3.51 0.10 10.94
CA PHE A 61 2.70 -1.11 10.86
C PHE A 61 3.37 -2.20 10.02
N VAL A 62 3.86 -1.87 8.83
CA VAL A 62 4.54 -2.81 7.94
C VAL A 62 5.81 -3.36 8.60
N VAL A 63 6.63 -2.50 9.21
CA VAL A 63 7.88 -2.92 9.87
C VAL A 63 7.58 -3.82 11.07
N TYR A 64 6.64 -3.42 11.93
CA TYR A 64 6.26 -4.17 13.12
C TYR A 64 5.70 -5.55 12.76
N GLU A 65 4.74 -5.59 11.85
CA GLU A 65 4.06 -6.83 11.46
C GLU A 65 4.98 -7.75 10.63
N SER A 66 5.83 -7.20 9.76
CA SER A 66 6.83 -8.00 9.02
C SER A 66 7.80 -8.72 9.96
N ARG A 67 8.22 -8.05 11.06
CA ARG A 67 9.07 -8.67 12.08
C ARG A 67 8.31 -9.70 12.90
N ARG A 68 7.08 -9.37 13.33
CA ARG A 68 6.22 -10.28 14.11
C ARG A 68 5.94 -11.58 13.38
N LEU A 69 5.64 -11.50 12.07
CA LEU A 69 5.29 -12.63 11.23
C LEU A 69 6.50 -13.30 10.57
N LYS A 70 7.73 -12.86 10.87
CA LYS A 70 8.96 -13.33 10.20
C LYS A 70 8.84 -13.31 8.68
N MET A 71 8.18 -12.28 8.14
CA MET A 71 7.94 -12.09 6.71
C MET A 71 8.84 -10.96 6.18
N PRO A 72 10.14 -11.20 5.90
CA PRO A 72 11.07 -10.15 5.47
C PRO A 72 10.63 -9.48 4.16
N ASN A 73 9.92 -10.23 3.31
CA ASN A 73 9.41 -9.72 2.05
C ASN A 73 8.34 -8.63 2.23
N GLY A 74 7.67 -8.54 3.40
CA GLY A 74 6.64 -7.54 3.65
C GLY A 74 7.14 -6.10 3.54
N ILE A 75 8.43 -5.88 3.81
CA ILE A 75 9.08 -4.56 3.69
C ILE A 75 9.05 -4.04 2.25
N TYR A 76 9.04 -4.91 1.23
CA TYR A 76 8.95 -4.47 -0.17
C TYR A 76 7.66 -3.71 -0.49
N SER A 77 6.59 -3.90 0.30
CA SER A 77 5.37 -3.10 0.15
C SER A 77 5.59 -1.60 0.38
N LEU A 78 6.64 -1.21 1.13
CA LEU A 78 7.01 0.19 1.33
C LEU A 78 7.52 0.87 0.07
N LEU A 79 8.04 0.11 -0.91
CA LEU A 79 8.35 0.67 -2.23
C LEU A 79 7.08 1.17 -2.93
N GLY A 80 5.93 0.55 -2.62
CA GLY A 80 4.62 1.00 -3.08
C GLY A 80 4.22 2.37 -2.51
N LEU A 81 4.86 2.85 -1.44
CA LEU A 81 4.58 4.17 -0.86
C LEU A 81 4.95 5.30 -1.83
N CYS A 82 5.90 5.05 -2.74
CA CYS A 82 6.23 5.97 -3.84
C CYS A 82 5.07 6.15 -4.83
N ILE A 83 4.18 5.16 -4.94
CA ILE A 83 2.95 5.23 -5.75
C ILE A 83 1.81 5.84 -4.92
N GLY A 84 1.74 5.48 -3.64
CA GLY A 84 0.83 6.09 -2.67
C GLY A 84 0.49 5.15 -1.53
N VAL A 85 0.04 5.72 -0.41
CA VAL A 85 -0.40 4.98 0.79
C VAL A 85 -1.52 4.00 0.45
N SER A 86 -2.45 4.42 -0.42
CA SER A 86 -3.58 3.62 -0.89
C SER A 86 -3.19 2.41 -1.74
N PHE A 87 -1.99 2.38 -2.32
CA PHE A 87 -1.45 1.20 -3.02
C PHE A 87 -0.60 0.33 -2.09
N ALA A 88 0.26 0.96 -1.28
CA ALA A 88 1.18 0.28 -0.37
C ALA A 88 0.45 -0.59 0.67
N LEU A 89 -0.65 -0.09 1.24
CA LEU A 89 -1.42 -0.81 2.27
C LEU A 89 -2.08 -2.10 1.72
N PRO A 90 -2.87 -2.07 0.63
CA PRO A 90 -3.42 -3.29 0.04
C PRO A 90 -2.34 -4.28 -0.42
N LEU A 91 -1.22 -3.78 -0.97
CA LEU A 91 -0.10 -4.62 -1.36
C LEU A 91 0.48 -5.37 -0.16
N PHE A 92 0.68 -4.69 0.96
CA PHE A 92 1.12 -5.32 2.20
C PHE A 92 0.13 -6.40 2.70
N LEU A 93 -1.17 -6.07 2.71
CA LEU A 93 -2.21 -7.01 3.13
C LEU A 93 -2.29 -8.25 2.24
N TYR A 94 -2.07 -8.08 0.93
CA TYR A 94 -1.95 -9.19 -0.02
C TYR A 94 -0.79 -10.12 0.34
N MET A 95 0.41 -9.56 0.59
CA MET A 95 1.59 -10.33 0.96
C MET A 95 1.39 -11.08 2.28
N ARG A 96 0.79 -10.41 3.28
CA ARG A 96 0.46 -11.02 4.57
C ARG A 96 -0.50 -12.19 4.42
N ALA A 97 -1.59 -12.01 3.67
CA ALA A 97 -2.58 -13.05 3.44
C ALA A 97 -1.95 -14.29 2.79
N ARG A 98 -1.08 -14.10 1.79
CA ARG A 98 -0.38 -15.19 1.11
C ARG A 98 0.62 -15.91 2.02
N HIS A 99 1.28 -15.20 2.94
CA HIS A 99 2.20 -15.82 3.89
C HIS A 99 1.46 -16.72 4.89
N MET A 100 0.32 -16.27 5.39
CA MET A 100 -0.53 -17.05 6.29
C MET A 100 -1.10 -18.29 5.62
N GLU A 101 -1.58 -18.17 4.38
CA GLU A 101 -2.09 -19.30 3.60
C GLU A 101 -1.02 -20.38 3.39
N LYS A 102 0.22 -19.99 3.11
CA LYS A 102 1.33 -20.94 3.03
C LYS A 102 1.57 -21.65 4.37
N ALA A 103 1.60 -20.91 5.48
CA ALA A 103 1.84 -21.49 6.80
C ALA A 103 0.79 -22.54 7.18
N VAL A 104 -0.49 -22.29 6.89
CA VAL A 104 -1.59 -23.24 7.11
C VAL A 104 -1.40 -24.49 6.25
N ASN A 105 -1.16 -24.33 4.94
CA ASN A 105 -0.98 -25.46 4.02
C ASN A 105 0.22 -26.33 4.41
N PHE A 106 1.29 -25.75 4.96
CA PHE A 106 2.43 -26.50 5.48
C PHE A 106 2.05 -27.34 6.70
N ALA A 107 1.28 -26.77 7.64
CA ALA A 107 0.83 -27.49 8.83
C ALA A 107 -0.10 -28.66 8.49
N GLU A 108 -1.07 -28.45 7.59
CA GLU A 108 -1.97 -29.53 7.12
C GLU A 108 -1.18 -30.67 6.44
N LYS A 109 -0.16 -30.32 5.65
CA LYS A 109 0.68 -31.31 4.98
C LYS A 109 1.50 -32.14 5.98
N GLU A 110 2.08 -31.53 7.01
CA GLU A 110 2.79 -32.25 8.07
C GLU A 110 1.89 -33.16 8.90
N GLU A 111 0.65 -32.74 9.17
CA GLU A 111 -0.34 -33.57 9.86
C GLU A 111 -0.73 -34.78 9.01
N ASN A 112 -0.97 -34.58 7.70
CA ASN A 112 -1.32 -35.68 6.81
C ASN A 112 -0.21 -36.73 6.69
N TYR A 113 1.06 -36.31 6.60
CA TYR A 113 2.21 -37.24 6.62
C TYR A 113 2.40 -37.98 7.94
N ARG A 114 1.93 -37.43 9.06
CA ARG A 114 2.04 -38.07 10.38
C ARG A 114 0.95 -39.14 10.58
N ASN A 115 -0.15 -39.04 9.84
CA ASN A 115 -1.31 -39.93 9.93
C ASN A 115 -1.29 -41.07 8.89
N GLU A 116 -0.29 -41.10 7.99
CA GLU A 116 0.02 -42.18 7.03
C GLU A 116 1.10 -43.13 7.59
#